data_AF-A0A2W5S7V4-F1
#
_entry.id   AF-A0A2W5S7V4-F1
#
_cell.length_a   1.000
_cell.length_b   1.000
_cell.length_c   1.000
_cell.angle_alpha   90.00
_cell.angle_beta   90.00
_cell.angle_gamma   90.00
#
_symmetry.space_group_name_H-M   'P 1'
#
loop_
_entity.id
_entity.type
_entity.pdbx_description
1 polymer ?
#
loop_
_entity_poly.entity_id
_entity_poly.type
_entity_poly.pdbx_seq_one_letter_code
_entity_poly.pdbx_strand_id
1 'polypeptide(L)'
;MSCVRLDYTDMRRGHGTVMEVMEERRWGAVVWQVWCDCGRIYEADSQNLKKRNDFACRPCIRAGQTHAIKHALARRGAVHPLYSTWENMRRRCNDPAATSFKYYGARGIKACKAWNESFETFLADILRSIGERPEGKTLDRPDNDGNYEPGNVRWATRTEQNINKRKVD
;
A
#
# COMPACT_ATOMS: atom_id res chain seq x y z
N MET A 1 -7.95 -30.20 26.50
CA MET A 1 -8.54 -28.96 25.95
C MET A 1 -7.61 -28.46 24.86
N SER A 2 -8.04 -28.52 23.60
CA SER A 2 -7.29 -27.91 22.49
C SER A 2 -7.30 -26.40 22.70
N CYS A 3 -6.12 -25.80 22.87
CA CYS A 3 -6.00 -24.35 22.95
C CYS A 3 -6.36 -23.80 21.55
N VAL A 4 -7.53 -23.20 21.41
CA VAL A 4 -7.95 -22.59 20.15
C VAL A 4 -6.96 -21.47 19.84
N ARG A 5 -6.16 -21.68 18.79
CA ARG A 5 -5.22 -20.68 18.29
C ARG A 5 -6.03 -19.54 17.70
N LEU A 6 -5.88 -18.36 18.29
CA LEU A 6 -6.50 -17.14 17.78
C LEU A 6 -5.81 -16.76 16.47
N ASP A 7 -6.61 -16.63 15.42
CA ASP A 7 -6.18 -16.04 14.16
C ASP A 7 -6.32 -14.52 14.25
N TYR A 8 -5.24 -13.81 13.95
CA TYR A 8 -5.20 -12.36 13.97
C TYR A 8 -5.13 -11.76 12.55
N THR A 9 -5.18 -12.57 11.48
CA THR A 9 -5.15 -12.09 10.09
C THR A 9 -6.18 -10.98 9.85
N ASP A 10 -5.77 -9.93 9.12
CA ASP A 10 -6.57 -8.73 8.81
C ASP A 10 -7.01 -7.89 10.02
N MET A 11 -6.62 -8.28 11.24
CA MET A 11 -7.01 -7.57 12.43
C MET A 11 -6.38 -6.18 12.46
N ARG A 12 -7.23 -5.15 12.47
CA ARG A 12 -6.84 -3.75 12.55
C ARG A 12 -7.11 -3.19 13.94
N ARG A 13 -6.11 -2.53 14.51
CA ARG A 13 -6.25 -1.74 15.74
C ARG A 13 -5.38 -0.50 15.65
N GLY A 14 -5.98 0.67 15.88
CA GLY A 14 -5.31 1.94 15.66
C GLY A 14 -4.76 2.03 14.25
N HIS A 15 -3.44 2.03 14.11
CA HIS A 15 -2.74 2.43 12.90
C HIS A 15 -1.94 1.32 12.24
N GLY A 16 -2.43 0.10 12.34
CA GLY A 16 -1.85 -1.02 11.64
C GLY A 16 -2.76 -2.22 11.58
N THR A 17 -2.39 -3.09 10.66
CA THR A 17 -3.14 -4.28 10.26
C THR A 17 -2.21 -5.47 10.36
N VAL A 18 -2.68 -6.53 11.01
CA VAL A 18 -1.97 -7.81 11.07
C VAL A 18 -2.11 -8.50 9.71
N MET A 19 -0.99 -8.98 9.17
CA MET A 19 -0.90 -9.61 7.85
C MET A 19 -0.89 -11.13 8.01
N GLU A 20 0.29 -11.75 7.97
CA GLU A 20 0.45 -13.22 8.01
C GLU A 20 1.30 -13.68 9.19
N VAL A 21 1.29 -14.99 9.44
CA VAL A 21 2.16 -15.65 10.43
C VAL A 21 3.58 -15.74 9.86
N MET A 22 4.56 -15.25 10.61
CA MET A 22 5.99 -15.31 10.24
C MET A 22 6.67 -16.55 10.80
N GLU A 23 6.48 -16.81 12.10
CA GLU A 23 7.12 -17.93 12.78
C GLU A 23 6.29 -18.43 13.96
N GLU A 24 6.49 -19.72 14.28
CA GLU A 24 6.02 -20.32 15.51
C GLU A 24 7.20 -20.51 16.45
N ARG A 25 7.15 -19.82 17.59
CA ARG A 25 8.21 -19.92 18.60
C ARG A 25 7.96 -21.06 19.56
N ARG A 26 9.05 -21.48 20.22
CA ARG A 26 8.99 -22.38 21.37
C ARG A 26 7.98 -21.84 22.40
N TRP A 27 7.18 -22.74 22.98
CA TRP A 27 6.07 -22.43 23.91
C TRP A 27 4.78 -21.90 23.26
N GLY A 28 4.61 -22.04 21.94
CA GLY A 28 3.34 -21.78 21.26
C GLY A 28 3.04 -20.30 20.99
N ALA A 29 4.03 -19.42 21.17
CA ALA A 29 3.91 -18.03 20.78
C ALA A 29 4.03 -17.91 19.25
N VAL A 30 2.98 -17.40 18.61
CA VAL A 30 2.95 -17.15 17.16
C VAL A 30 3.36 -15.71 16.93
N VAL A 31 4.31 -15.50 16.02
CA VAL A 31 4.76 -14.19 15.57
C VAL A 31 4.08 -13.86 14.26
N TRP A 32 3.55 -12.65 14.22
CA TRP A 32 2.79 -12.11 13.12
C TRP A 32 3.53 -10.95 12.49
N GLN A 33 3.44 -10.86 11.18
CA GLN A 33 3.79 -9.67 10.45
C GLN A 33 2.69 -8.63 10.63
N VAL A 34 3.05 -7.40 10.99
CA VAL A 34 2.12 -6.29 11.17
C VAL A 34 2.55 -5.14 10.29
N TRP A 35 1.62 -4.66 9.48
CA TRP A 35 1.79 -3.50 8.64
C TRP A 35 1.31 -2.25 9.39
N CYS A 36 2.19 -1.26 9.55
CA CYS A 36 1.82 0.05 10.07
C CYS A 36 1.44 1.01 8.94
N ASP A 37 0.43 1.85 9.16
CA ASP A 37 -0.04 2.87 8.21
C ASP A 37 1.07 3.80 7.69
N CYS A 38 2.19 3.94 8.42
CA CYS A 38 3.36 4.67 7.94
C CYS A 38 4.18 3.92 6.85
N GLY A 39 3.74 2.75 6.43
CA GLY A 39 4.40 1.88 5.46
C GLY A 39 5.51 0.97 6.02
N ARG A 40 5.75 0.97 7.34
CA ARG A 40 6.72 0.04 7.94
C ARG A 40 6.04 -1.27 8.31
N ILE A 41 6.69 -2.36 7.95
CA ILE A 41 6.37 -3.70 8.44
C ILE A 41 7.19 -3.97 9.71
N TYR A 42 6.58 -4.61 10.71
CA TYR A 42 7.25 -5.07 11.92
C TYR A 42 6.61 -6.35 12.45
N GLU A 43 7.33 -7.08 13.29
CA GLU A 43 6.85 -8.31 13.91
C GLU A 43 6.20 -8.06 15.27
N ALA A 44 5.11 -8.76 15.55
CA ALA A 44 4.48 -8.79 16.87
C ALA A 44 4.05 -10.21 17.23
N ASP A 45 4.35 -10.64 18.46
CA ASP A 45 3.81 -11.90 18.97
C ASP A 45 2.33 -11.78 19.36
N SER A 46 1.66 -12.93 19.48
CA SER A 46 0.25 -13.02 19.84
C SER A 46 -0.09 -12.39 21.19
N GLN A 47 0.84 -12.30 22.15
CA GLN A 47 0.59 -11.65 23.44
C GLN A 47 0.55 -10.13 23.28
N ASN A 48 1.46 -9.58 22.47
CA ASN A 48 1.49 -8.17 22.11
C ASN A 48 0.23 -7.76 21.33
N LEU A 49 -0.19 -8.57 20.35
CA LEU A 49 -1.43 -8.31 19.58
C LEU A 49 -2.67 -8.32 20.48
N LYS A 50 -2.74 -9.25 21.43
CA LYS A 50 -3.87 -9.32 22.36
C LYS A 50 -3.98 -8.08 23.25
N LYS A 51 -2.85 -7.60 23.79
CA LYS A 51 -2.79 -6.52 24.80
C LYS A 51 -2.82 -5.10 24.20
N ARG A 52 -2.34 -4.89 22.98
CA ARG A 52 -2.23 -3.54 22.39
C ARG A 52 -3.55 -3.08 21.77
N ASN A 53 -3.84 -1.79 21.98
CA ASN A 53 -4.99 -1.10 21.37
C ASN A 53 -4.63 -0.35 20.08
N ASP A 54 -3.34 -0.15 19.82
CA ASP A 54 -2.84 0.52 18.62
C ASP A 54 -1.63 -0.25 18.07
N PHE A 55 -1.78 -0.73 16.84
CA PHE A 55 -0.75 -1.45 16.08
C PHE A 55 0.06 -0.45 15.28
N ALA A 56 0.95 0.29 15.96
CA ALA A 56 1.86 1.22 15.31
C ALA A 56 3.32 0.74 15.42
N CYS A 57 4.12 1.03 14.38
CA CYS A 57 5.55 0.74 14.45
C CYS A 57 6.21 1.57 15.57
N ARG A 58 7.29 1.03 16.16
CA ARG A 58 7.97 1.68 17.31
C ARG A 58 8.34 3.16 17.09
N PRO A 59 8.81 3.59 15.90
CA PRO A 59 9.00 5.00 15.58
C PRO A 59 7.72 5.86 15.71
N CYS A 60 6.59 5.43 15.15
CA CYS A 60 5.32 6.17 15.25
C CYS A 60 4.82 6.26 16.69
N ILE A 61 5.03 5.21 17.49
CA ILE A 61 4.71 5.22 18.92
C ILE A 61 5.54 6.29 19.65
N ARG A 62 6.86 6.35 19.38
CA ARG A 62 7.76 7.32 20.02
C ARG A 62 7.51 8.77 19.61
N ALA A 63 6.97 8.99 18.41
CA ALA A 63 6.68 10.33 17.88
C ALA A 63 5.39 10.96 18.45
N GLY A 64 4.64 10.26 19.32
CA GLY A 64 3.49 10.84 20.03
C GLY A 64 2.22 10.97 19.19
N GLN A 65 1.95 9.99 18.30
CA GLN A 65 0.70 9.89 17.51
C GLN A 65 0.29 11.19 16.80
N THR A 66 1.00 11.49 15.71
CA THR A 66 0.34 12.01 14.51
C THR A 66 0.88 11.22 13.33
N HIS A 67 0.06 10.41 12.69
CA HIS A 67 0.38 9.81 11.39
C HIS A 67 0.31 10.83 10.26
N ALA A 68 0.70 12.08 10.54
CA ALA A 68 1.27 12.90 9.50
C ALA A 68 2.49 12.11 9.02
N ILE A 69 2.44 11.63 7.79
CA ILE A 69 3.47 10.79 7.17
C ILE A 69 4.75 11.61 7.03
N LYS A 70 5.42 11.85 8.16
CA LYS A 70 6.73 12.47 8.21
C LYS A 70 7.80 11.43 7.97
N HIS A 71 7.53 10.15 8.20
CA HIS A 71 8.54 9.10 8.07
C HIS A 71 8.78 8.57 6.66
N ALA A 72 7.86 8.77 5.70
CA ALA A 72 8.14 8.49 4.28
C ALA A 72 8.98 9.59 3.60
N LEU A 73 9.11 10.77 4.24
CA LEU A 73 9.86 11.93 3.73
C LEU A 73 11.15 12.24 4.54
N ALA A 74 11.30 11.71 5.75
CA ALA A 74 12.33 12.16 6.70
C ALA A 74 13.62 11.33 6.76
N ARG A 75 13.91 10.43 5.82
CA ARG A 75 15.30 9.97 5.63
C ARG A 75 15.99 10.93 4.64
N ARG A 76 16.43 12.08 5.16
CA ARG A 76 17.37 13.03 4.50
C ARG A 76 16.82 13.74 3.24
N GLY A 77 15.64 14.36 3.32
CA GLY A 77 15.12 15.18 2.22
C GLY A 77 14.82 14.41 0.93
N ALA A 78 14.80 13.08 0.99
CA ALA A 78 14.47 12.22 -0.14
C ALA A 78 12.96 11.92 -0.15
N VAL A 79 12.33 12.23 -1.28
CA VAL A 79 10.94 11.88 -1.56
C VAL A 79 10.83 10.36 -1.73
N HIS A 80 9.79 9.73 -1.15
CA HIS A 80 9.56 8.29 -1.25
C HIS A 80 9.56 7.83 -2.73
N PRO A 81 10.16 6.66 -3.09
CA PRO A 81 10.26 6.22 -4.48
C PRO A 81 8.92 6.16 -5.24
N LEU A 82 7.82 5.89 -4.51
CA LEU A 82 6.47 5.84 -5.07
C LEU A 82 5.81 7.20 -5.30
N TYR A 83 6.37 8.30 -4.80
CA TYR A 83 5.78 9.63 -5.01
C TYR A 83 5.74 10.00 -6.50
N SER A 84 6.83 9.73 -7.23
CA SER A 84 6.86 9.91 -8.68
C SER A 84 5.81 9.02 -9.39
N THR A 85 5.51 7.84 -8.85
CA THR A 85 4.50 6.94 -9.40
C THR A 85 3.09 7.51 -9.17
N TRP A 86 2.82 8.01 -7.97
CA TRP A 86 1.59 8.68 -7.59
C TRP A 86 1.32 9.94 -8.41
N GLU A 87 2.34 10.80 -8.55
CA GLU A 87 2.25 12.02 -9.34
C GLU A 87 1.98 11.69 -10.82
N ASN A 88 2.68 10.70 -11.39
CA ASN A 88 2.45 10.26 -12.77
C ASN A 88 1.03 9.70 -12.96
N MET A 89 0.51 8.93 -11.99
CA MET A 89 -0.87 8.45 -12.02
C MET A 89 -1.86 9.62 -12.04
N ARG A 90 -1.71 10.61 -11.16
CA ARG A 90 -2.56 11.81 -11.12
C ARG A 90 -2.47 12.62 -12.40
N ARG A 91 -1.26 12.80 -12.93
CA ARG A 91 -1.03 13.51 -14.19
C ARG A 91 -1.76 12.85 -15.37
N ARG A 92 -1.68 11.52 -15.49
CA ARG A 92 -2.42 10.77 -16.52
C ARG A 92 -3.93 11.02 -16.45
N CYS A 93 -4.49 11.10 -15.24
CA CYS A 93 -5.94 11.22 -15.06
C CYS A 93 -6.46 12.66 -15.12
N ASN A 94 -5.66 13.65 -14.73
CA ASN A 94 -6.16 15.00 -14.41
C ASN A 94 -5.49 16.15 -15.17
N ASP A 95 -4.40 15.91 -15.92
CA ASP A 95 -3.66 16.96 -16.64
C ASP A 95 -3.93 16.89 -18.15
N PRO A 96 -4.86 17.70 -18.72
CA PRO A 96 -5.15 17.70 -20.15
C PRO A 96 -3.96 18.05 -21.04
N ALA A 97 -2.92 18.71 -20.51
CA ALA A 97 -1.71 19.03 -21.26
C ALA A 97 -0.74 17.84 -21.34
N ALA A 98 -0.94 16.79 -20.54
CA ALA A 98 -0.12 15.59 -20.62
C ALA A 98 -0.44 14.78 -21.88
N THR A 99 0.59 14.36 -22.62
CA THR A 99 0.43 13.49 -23.80
C THR A 99 -0.27 12.17 -23.50
N SER A 100 -0.18 11.71 -22.25
CA SER A 100 -0.86 10.52 -21.77
C SER A 100 -2.35 10.74 -21.53
N PHE A 101 -2.82 11.95 -21.24
CA PHE A 101 -4.20 12.24 -20.82
C PHE A 101 -5.26 11.68 -21.77
N LYS A 102 -5.01 11.75 -23.08
CA LYS A 102 -5.90 11.20 -24.11
C LYS A 102 -6.20 9.70 -23.95
N TYR A 103 -5.30 8.95 -23.31
CA TYR A 103 -5.46 7.51 -23.05
C TYR A 103 -6.05 7.19 -21.68
N TYR A 104 -6.27 8.20 -20.84
CA TYR A 104 -6.66 8.07 -19.44
C TYR A 104 -7.77 9.06 -19.10
N GLY A 105 -7.44 10.28 -18.66
CA GLY A 105 -8.43 11.28 -18.23
C GLY A 105 -9.48 11.63 -19.29
N ALA A 106 -9.09 11.74 -20.56
CA ALA A 106 -10.04 11.99 -21.65
C ALA A 106 -11.05 10.85 -21.87
N ARG A 107 -10.74 9.63 -21.39
CA ARG A 107 -11.64 8.47 -21.41
C ARG A 107 -12.50 8.38 -20.15
N GLY A 108 -12.41 9.35 -19.23
CA GLY A 108 -13.11 9.34 -17.96
C GLY A 108 -12.42 8.51 -16.86
N ILE A 109 -11.22 8.01 -17.10
CA ILE A 109 -10.49 7.21 -16.12
C ILE A 109 -9.87 8.12 -15.05
N LYS A 110 -10.07 7.74 -13.78
CA LYS A 110 -9.68 8.54 -12.61
C LYS A 110 -8.82 7.73 -11.65
N ALA A 111 -8.16 8.44 -10.74
CA ALA A 111 -7.76 7.86 -9.47
C ALA A 111 -8.90 7.99 -8.47
N CYS A 112 -9.10 7.00 -7.59
CA CYS A 112 -10.09 7.12 -6.53
C CYS A 112 -9.80 8.37 -5.68
N LYS A 113 -10.86 8.94 -5.09
CA LYS A 113 -10.79 10.24 -4.41
C LYS A 113 -9.66 10.31 -3.39
N ALA A 114 -9.56 9.29 -2.52
CA ALA A 114 -8.56 9.22 -1.48
C ALA A 114 -7.12 9.25 -2.03
N TRP A 115 -6.85 8.51 -3.11
CA TRP A 115 -5.55 8.54 -3.76
C TRP A 115 -5.30 9.85 -4.50
N ASN A 116 -6.32 10.50 -5.04
CA ASN A 116 -6.13 11.77 -5.73
C ASN A 116 -5.80 12.93 -4.78
N GLU A 117 -6.25 12.84 -3.52
CA GLU A 117 -6.12 13.87 -2.49
C GLU A 117 -4.91 13.64 -1.57
N SER A 118 -4.47 12.39 -1.40
CA SER A 118 -3.42 12.05 -0.44
C SER A 118 -2.43 11.02 -0.99
N PHE A 119 -1.15 11.41 -1.02
CA PHE A 119 -0.05 10.49 -1.31
C PHE A 119 0.05 9.41 -0.22
N GLU A 120 -0.27 9.78 1.01
CA GLU A 120 -0.23 8.95 2.19
C GLU A 120 -1.19 7.78 2.08
N THR A 121 -2.45 8.05 1.71
CA THR A 121 -3.44 7.00 1.50
C THR A 121 -3.08 6.12 0.31
N PHE A 122 -2.58 6.70 -0.78
CA PHE A 122 -2.07 5.92 -1.91
C PHE A 122 -0.94 4.98 -1.49
N LEU A 123 0.07 5.50 -0.79
CA LEU A 123 1.22 4.72 -0.34
C LEU A 123 0.77 3.58 0.58
N ALA A 124 -0.12 3.89 1.51
CA ALA A 124 -0.71 2.94 2.44
C ALA A 124 -1.37 1.78 1.71
N ASP A 125 -2.30 2.09 0.80
CA ASP A 125 -3.03 1.07 0.06
C ASP A 125 -2.14 0.28 -0.89
N ILE A 126 -1.16 0.89 -1.55
CA ILE A 126 -0.24 0.19 -2.46
C ILE A 126 0.60 -0.82 -1.69
N LEU A 127 1.23 -0.40 -0.59
CA LEU A 127 2.07 -1.29 0.21
C LEU A 127 1.26 -2.44 0.81
N ARG A 128 0.01 -2.17 1.21
CA ARG A 128 -0.90 -3.20 1.74
C ARG A 128 -1.40 -4.17 0.68
N SER A 129 -1.75 -3.68 -0.52
CA SER A 129 -2.44 -4.49 -1.53
C SER A 129 -1.51 -5.23 -2.49
N ILE A 130 -0.43 -4.57 -2.94
CA ILE A 130 0.46 -5.10 -3.98
C ILE A 130 1.95 -5.00 -3.61
N GLY A 131 2.25 -4.57 -2.38
CA GLY A 131 3.60 -4.50 -1.81
C GLY A 131 4.48 -3.37 -2.37
N GLU A 132 5.76 -3.39 -1.99
CA GLU A 132 6.78 -2.49 -2.53
C GLU A 132 6.94 -2.67 -4.04
N ARG A 133 7.32 -1.61 -4.75
CA ARG A 133 7.57 -1.66 -6.19
C ARG A 133 8.81 -2.49 -6.50
N PRO A 134 8.69 -3.64 -7.19
CA PRO A 134 9.85 -4.38 -7.65
C PRO A 134 10.63 -3.57 -8.70
N GLU A 135 11.92 -3.84 -8.81
CA GLU A 135 12.77 -3.19 -9.80
C GLU A 135 12.23 -3.38 -11.23
N GLY A 136 12.33 -2.34 -12.06
CA GLY A 136 11.88 -2.37 -13.45
C GLY A 136 10.36 -2.42 -13.67
N LYS A 137 9.54 -2.43 -12.61
CA LYS A 137 8.08 -2.43 -12.72
C LYS A 137 7.48 -1.03 -12.52
N THR A 138 6.29 -0.83 -13.08
CA THR A 138 5.50 0.40 -12.93
C THR A 138 4.04 0.07 -12.65
N LEU A 139 3.29 1.06 -12.16
CA LEU A 139 1.89 0.88 -11.78
C LEU A 139 1.02 0.74 -13.03
N ASP A 140 0.34 -0.40 -13.13
CA ASP A 140 -0.58 -0.80 -14.19
C ASP A 140 -1.97 -1.08 -13.61
N ARG A 141 -2.99 -1.08 -14.47
CA ARG A 141 -4.35 -1.49 -14.12
C ARG A 141 -4.71 -2.76 -14.87
N PRO A 142 -4.93 -3.91 -14.20
CA PRO A 142 -5.30 -5.15 -14.88
C PRO A 142 -6.60 -4.99 -15.67
N ASP A 143 -7.60 -4.30 -15.14
CA ASP A 143 -8.71 -3.78 -15.93
C ASP A 143 -8.32 -2.41 -16.51
N ASN A 144 -8.00 -2.41 -17.80
CA ASN A 144 -7.54 -1.23 -18.53
C ASN A 144 -8.63 -0.15 -18.68
N ASP A 145 -9.90 -0.52 -18.54
CA ASP A 145 -11.04 0.39 -18.64
C ASP A 145 -11.51 0.90 -17.26
N GLY A 146 -11.10 0.23 -16.19
CA GLY A 146 -11.33 0.66 -14.81
C GLY A 146 -10.40 1.79 -14.30
N ASN A 147 -10.68 2.26 -13.08
CA ASN A 147 -9.97 3.35 -12.41
C ASN A 147 -8.68 2.89 -11.72
N TYR A 148 -7.82 3.85 -11.34
CA TYR A 148 -6.75 3.60 -10.38
C TYR A 148 -7.34 3.59 -8.96
N GLU A 149 -7.52 2.40 -8.41
CA GLU A 149 -8.10 2.21 -7.08
C GLU A 149 -7.65 0.86 -6.47
N PRO A 150 -7.81 0.67 -5.15
CA PRO A 150 -7.57 -0.63 -4.53
C PRO A 150 -8.35 -1.73 -5.26
N GLY A 151 -7.65 -2.81 -5.64
CA GLY A 151 -8.25 -3.92 -6.40
C GLY A 151 -8.13 -3.81 -7.92
N ASN A 152 -7.86 -2.63 -8.48
CA ASN A 152 -7.57 -2.47 -9.91
C ASN A 152 -6.17 -1.86 -10.17
N VAL A 153 -5.17 -2.36 -9.44
CA VAL A 153 -3.77 -2.01 -9.68
C VAL A 153 -2.85 -3.21 -9.52
N ARG A 154 -1.71 -3.19 -10.21
CA ARG A 154 -0.63 -4.14 -10.05
C ARG A 154 0.72 -3.55 -10.45
N TRP A 155 1.79 -4.20 -10.01
CA TRP A 155 3.12 -3.95 -10.57
C TRP A 155 3.33 -4.73 -11.86
N ALA A 156 3.59 -4.02 -12.96
CA ALA A 156 3.82 -4.62 -14.26
C ALA A 156 5.06 -4.06 -14.96
N THR A 157 5.72 -4.92 -15.72
CA THR A 157 6.75 -4.59 -16.70
C THR A 157 6.13 -3.92 -17.92
N ARG A 158 6.97 -3.32 -18.77
CA ARG A 158 6.53 -2.73 -20.03
C ARG A 158 5.86 -3.76 -20.95
N THR A 159 6.37 -4.99 -20.97
CA THR A 159 5.84 -6.08 -21.79
C THR A 159 4.46 -6.49 -21.32
N GLU A 160 4.28 -6.69 -20.01
CA GLU A 160 2.96 -7.02 -19.42
C GLU A 160 1.92 -5.92 -19.69
N GLN A 161 2.31 -4.65 -19.59
CA GLN A 161 1.44 -3.52 -19.95
C GLN A 161 1.09 -3.48 -21.43
N ASN A 162 2.02 -3.84 -22.31
CA ASN A 162 1.77 -3.89 -23.74
C ASN A 162 0.77 -4.99 -24.11
N ILE A 163 0.80 -6.12 -23.41
CA ILE A 163 -0.20 -7.20 -23.57
C ILE A 163 -1.57 -6.73 -23.09
N ASN A 164 -1.62 -5.89 -22.06
CA ASN A 164 -2.85 -5.31 -21.52
C ASN A 164 -3.41 -4.13 -22.36
N LYS A 165 -2.84 -3.89 -23.55
CA LYS A 165 -3.41 -2.92 -24.50
C LYS A 165 -4.65 -3.54 -25.12
N ARG A 166 -5.69 -2.71 -25.31
CA ARG A 166 -6.90 -3.11 -26.06
C ARG A 166 -6.48 -3.75 -27.38
N LYS A 167 -7.04 -4.92 -27.67
CA LYS A 167 -7.17 -5.37 -29.06
C LYS A 167 -8.14 -4.38 -29.69
N VAL A 168 -7.67 -3.66 -30.70
CA VAL A 168 -8.56 -2.86 -31.55
C VAL A 168 -9.29 -3.89 -32.39
N ASP A 169 -10.61 -4.00 -32.21
CA ASP A 169 -11.49 -4.66 -33.18
C ASP A 169 -11.58 -3.81 -34.45
#